data_AF-A0A0W0XT69-F1
#
_entry.id   AF-A0A0W0XT69-F1
#
_cell.length_a   1.000
_cell.length_b   1.000
_cell.length_c   1.000
_cell.angle_alpha   90.00
_cell.angle_beta   90.00
_cell.angle_gamma   90.00
#
_symmetry.space_group_name_H-M   'P 1'
#
loop_
_entity.id
_entity.type
_entity.pdbx_description
1 polymer ?
#
loop_
_entity_poly.entity_id
_entity_poly.type
_entity_poly.pdbx_seq_one_letter_code
_entity_poly.pdbx_strand_id
1 'polypeptide(L)'
;MRYIIITALVFVMSLAKANAGLPQVGAAPEGDATEVATRIIQDNFPECKQVTTAIRAPDGSIHATCDNIDYLVFTLFDAKKGKTIEVAMNCTAAKQLLNVSC
;
A
#
# COMPACT_ATOMS: atom_id res chain seq x y z
N MET A 1 -47.17 48.45 14.89
CA MET A 1 -46.15 48.02 13.91
C MET A 1 -45.10 47.21 14.66
N ARG A 2 -45.07 45.88 14.45
CA ARG A 2 -44.09 44.96 15.07
C ARG A 2 -43.17 44.46 13.96
N TYR A 3 -41.88 44.80 14.02
CA TYR A 3 -40.88 44.32 13.07
C TYR A 3 -40.34 42.97 13.55
N ILE A 4 -40.57 41.92 12.76
CA ILE A 4 -40.01 40.58 12.98
C ILE A 4 -38.61 40.58 12.35
N ILE A 5 -37.58 40.52 13.18
CA ILE A 5 -36.18 40.39 12.74
C ILE A 5 -35.94 38.91 12.44
N ILE A 6 -35.84 38.56 11.16
CA ILE A 6 -35.49 37.21 10.70
C ILE A 6 -33.97 37.09 10.72
N THR A 7 -33.43 36.45 11.74
CA THR A 7 -31.99 36.17 11.85
C THR A 7 -31.63 35.02 10.91
N ALA A 8 -31.01 35.33 9.77
CA ALA A 8 -30.50 34.34 8.83
C ALA A 8 -29.27 33.63 9.43
N LEU A 9 -29.45 32.39 9.86
CA LEU A 9 -28.36 31.53 10.35
C LEU A 9 -27.60 30.98 9.13
N VAL A 10 -26.48 31.63 8.78
CA VAL A 10 -25.59 31.15 7.70
C VAL A 10 -24.77 29.98 8.24
N PHE A 11 -25.23 28.76 7.97
CA PHE A 11 -24.52 27.54 8.30
C PHE A 11 -23.39 27.31 7.29
N VAL A 12 -22.18 27.79 7.61
CA VAL A 12 -20.98 27.56 6.80
C VAL A 12 -20.56 26.09 6.98
N MET A 13 -21.02 25.22 6.08
CA MET A 13 -20.51 23.85 6.01
C MET A 13 -19.06 23.88 5.50
N SER A 14 -18.11 23.78 6.42
CA SER A 14 -16.72 23.53 6.10
C SER A 14 -16.59 22.13 5.49
N LEU A 15 -16.43 22.04 4.17
CA LEU A 15 -16.02 20.81 3.50
C LEU A 15 -14.58 20.47 3.93
N ALA A 16 -14.45 19.59 4.93
CA ALA A 16 -13.17 18.95 5.21
C ALA A 16 -12.79 18.09 4.01
N LYS A 17 -11.81 18.52 3.22
CA LYS A 17 -11.16 17.69 2.22
C LYS A 17 -10.47 16.54 2.95
N ALA A 18 -11.05 15.34 2.90
CA ALA A 18 -10.36 14.13 3.30
C ALA A 18 -9.19 13.91 2.33
N ASN A 19 -7.99 14.28 2.77
CA ASN A 19 -6.77 13.94 2.06
C ASN A 19 -6.56 12.43 2.30
N ALA A 20 -6.92 11.59 1.33
CA ALA A 20 -6.55 10.20 1.36
C ALA A 20 -5.02 10.14 1.23
N GLY A 21 -4.32 10.07 2.37
CA GLY A 21 -2.88 9.86 2.39
C GLY A 21 -2.53 8.60 1.59
N LEU A 22 -1.32 8.57 1.03
CA LEU A 22 -0.81 7.38 0.34
C LEU A 22 -0.98 6.16 1.24
N PRO A 23 -1.30 4.97 0.69
CA PRO A 23 -1.40 3.75 1.49
C PRO A 23 -0.10 3.55 2.25
N GLN A 24 -0.20 3.40 3.58
CA GLN A 24 0.99 3.20 4.41
C GLN A 24 1.55 1.80 4.11
N VAL A 25 2.71 1.78 3.46
CA VAL A 25 3.49 0.59 3.16
C VAL A 25 4.27 0.19 4.41
N GLY A 26 4.17 -1.08 4.81
CA GLY A 26 4.85 -1.64 5.98
C GLY A 26 5.88 -2.70 5.60
N ALA A 27 6.69 -3.12 6.59
CA ALA A 27 7.70 -4.16 6.41
C ALA A 27 7.07 -5.48 5.95
N ALA A 28 7.79 -6.24 5.12
CA ALA A 28 7.42 -7.62 4.80
C ALA A 28 7.56 -8.51 6.04
N PRO A 29 6.82 -9.63 6.14
CA PRO A 29 6.91 -10.57 7.26
C PRO A 29 8.36 -10.97 7.58
N GLU A 30 8.67 -11.22 8.84
CA GLU A 30 9.98 -11.71 9.26
C GLU A 30 10.30 -13.09 8.67
N GLY A 31 11.58 -13.44 8.65
CA GLY A 31 12.08 -14.69 8.10
C GLY A 31 13.02 -14.51 6.90
N ASP A 32 13.43 -15.62 6.32
CA ASP A 32 14.29 -15.65 5.15
C ASP A 32 13.65 -14.89 3.98
N ALA A 33 14.42 -13.99 3.37
CA ALA A 33 13.88 -13.09 2.35
C ALA A 33 13.41 -13.85 1.11
N THR A 34 14.12 -14.92 0.71
CA THR A 34 13.78 -15.73 -0.46
C THR A 34 12.52 -16.53 -0.20
N GLU A 35 12.40 -17.17 0.96
CA GLU A 35 11.20 -17.93 1.33
C GLU A 35 9.95 -17.04 1.41
N VAL A 36 10.07 -15.89 2.10
CA VAL A 36 8.96 -14.93 2.25
C VAL A 36 8.55 -14.36 0.89
N ALA A 37 9.51 -13.93 0.07
CA ALA A 37 9.23 -13.40 -1.26
C ALA A 37 8.60 -14.45 -2.17
N THR A 38 9.11 -15.69 -2.16
CA THR A 38 8.56 -16.79 -2.98
C THR A 38 7.10 -17.02 -2.66
N ARG A 39 6.75 -17.20 -1.38
CA ARG A 39 5.37 -17.41 -0.96
C ARG A 39 4.45 -16.27 -1.41
N ILE A 40 4.81 -15.03 -1.07
CA ILE A 40 3.94 -13.87 -1.30
C ILE A 40 3.80 -13.55 -2.80
N ILE A 41 4.89 -13.63 -3.57
CA ILE A 41 4.85 -13.40 -5.02
C ILE A 41 4.00 -14.48 -5.67
N GLN A 42 4.16 -15.76 -5.32
CA GLN A 42 3.35 -16.83 -5.92
C GLN A 42 1.87 -16.76 -5.53
N ASP A 43 1.55 -16.32 -4.31
CA ASP A 43 0.16 -16.08 -3.89
C ASP A 43 -0.50 -14.94 -4.67
N ASN A 44 0.28 -13.92 -5.09
CA ASN A 44 -0.21 -12.74 -5.80
C ASN A 44 -0.12 -12.88 -7.34
N PHE A 45 0.86 -13.65 -7.82
CA PHE A 45 1.21 -13.89 -9.23
C PHE A 45 1.55 -15.39 -9.41
N PRO A 46 0.54 -16.27 -9.53
CA PRO A 46 0.74 -17.72 -9.62
C PRO A 46 1.58 -18.18 -10.83
N GLU A 47 1.76 -17.32 -11.83
CA GLU A 47 2.64 -17.54 -12.98
C GLU A 47 4.14 -17.47 -12.64
N CYS A 48 4.51 -16.86 -11.52
CA CYS A 48 5.89 -16.79 -11.05
C CYS A 48 6.42 -18.19 -10.69
N LYS A 49 7.34 -18.70 -11.49
CA LYS A 49 7.90 -20.06 -11.31
C LYS A 49 9.02 -20.08 -10.29
N GLN A 50 9.89 -19.08 -10.33
CA GLN A 50 11.09 -19.06 -9.52
C GLN A 50 11.53 -17.64 -9.17
N VAL A 51 11.64 -17.38 -7.87
CA VAL A 51 12.36 -16.22 -7.34
C VAL A 51 13.87 -16.49 -7.44
N THR A 52 14.60 -15.63 -8.14
CA THR A 52 16.05 -15.76 -8.37
C THR A 52 16.86 -14.88 -7.43
N THR A 53 16.29 -13.78 -6.97
CA THR A 53 16.89 -12.85 -6.00
C THR A 53 15.84 -12.40 -5.00
N ALA A 54 16.24 -12.20 -3.75
CA ALA A 54 15.40 -11.58 -2.74
C ALA A 54 16.31 -10.89 -1.70
N ILE A 55 16.16 -9.58 -1.54
CA ILE A 55 16.96 -8.77 -0.63
C ILE A 55 16.02 -7.93 0.22
N ARG A 56 16.14 -8.05 1.54
CA ARG A 56 15.38 -7.22 2.48
C ARG A 56 16.02 -5.84 2.58
N ALA A 57 15.24 -4.80 2.32
CA ALA A 57 15.64 -3.41 2.43
C ALA A 57 15.62 -2.94 3.91
N PRO A 58 16.26 -1.80 4.24
CA PRO A 58 16.28 -1.26 5.60
C PRO A 58 14.90 -0.88 6.16
N ASP A 59 13.92 -0.61 5.30
CA ASP A 59 12.52 -0.38 5.69
C ASP A 59 11.74 -1.67 5.97
N GLY A 60 12.39 -2.83 5.79
CA GLY A 60 11.85 -4.16 6.03
C GLY A 60 11.06 -4.75 4.85
N SER A 61 10.85 -4.00 3.77
CA SER A 61 10.34 -4.55 2.50
C SER A 61 11.35 -5.50 1.85
N ILE A 62 10.92 -6.33 0.91
CA ILE A 62 11.81 -7.22 0.18
C ILE A 62 11.74 -6.89 -1.31
N HIS A 63 12.90 -6.63 -1.90
CA HIS A 63 13.07 -6.49 -3.34
C HIS A 63 13.42 -7.86 -3.90
N ALA A 64 12.64 -8.37 -4.83
CA ALA A 64 12.84 -9.72 -5.37
C ALA A 64 12.62 -9.76 -6.87
N THR A 65 13.39 -10.58 -7.56
CA THR A 65 13.20 -10.85 -8.99
C THR A 65 12.59 -12.23 -9.16
N CYS A 66 11.48 -12.34 -9.89
CA CYS A 66 10.90 -13.61 -10.34
C CYS A 66 10.72 -13.60 -11.85
N ASP A 67 11.22 -14.62 -12.55
CA ASP A 67 11.12 -14.75 -14.01
C ASP A 67 11.53 -13.47 -14.79
N ASN A 68 12.58 -12.78 -14.29
CA ASN A 68 13.10 -11.49 -14.78
C ASN A 68 12.17 -10.28 -14.58
N ILE A 69 11.19 -10.39 -13.70
CA ILE A 69 10.32 -9.30 -13.28
C ILE A 69 10.67 -8.93 -11.84
N ASP A 70 10.90 -7.65 -11.60
CA ASP A 70 11.18 -7.13 -10.27
C ASP A 70 9.88 -6.82 -9.51
N TYR A 71 9.85 -7.27 -8.26
CA TYR A 71 8.75 -7.11 -7.33
C TYR A 71 9.22 -6.46 -6.03
N LEU A 72 8.37 -5.58 -5.50
CA LEU A 72 8.40 -5.11 -4.13
C LEU A 72 7.42 -5.94 -3.31
N VAL A 73 7.91 -6.60 -2.27
CA VAL A 73 7.12 -7.38 -1.33
C VAL A 73 7.05 -6.62 -0.01
N PHE A 74 5.85 -6.39 0.49
CA PHE A 74 5.59 -5.54 1.65
C PHE A 74 4.25 -5.89 2.29
N THR A 75 3.89 -5.17 3.36
CA THR A 75 2.56 -5.27 3.95
C THR A 75 1.77 -3.98 3.84
N LEU A 76 0.45 -4.10 3.71
CA LEU A 76 -0.47 -2.96 3.62
C LEU A 76 -1.63 -3.15 4.58
N PHE A 77 -2.00 -2.09 5.32
CA PHE A 77 -3.18 -2.13 6.16
C PHE A 77 -4.46 -1.90 5.34
N ASP A 78 -5.30 -2.92 5.21
CA ASP A 78 -6.62 -2.82 4.59
C ASP A 78 -7.64 -2.38 5.62
N ALA A 79 -7.95 -1.08 5.64
CA ALA A 79 -8.92 -0.49 6.56
C ALA A 79 -10.34 -1.07 6.41
N LYS A 80 -10.71 -1.61 5.24
CA LYS A 80 -12.03 -2.23 5.04
C LYS A 80 -12.12 -3.59 5.71
N LYS A 81 -11.01 -4.33 5.75
CA LYS A 81 -10.92 -5.64 6.39
C LYS A 81 -10.40 -5.59 7.83
N GLY A 82 -9.93 -4.43 8.27
CA GLY A 82 -9.33 -4.24 9.59
C GLY A 82 -8.07 -5.08 9.81
N LYS A 83 -7.34 -5.43 8.74
CA LYS A 83 -6.16 -6.29 8.83
C LYS A 83 -5.05 -5.88 7.88
N THR A 84 -3.83 -6.23 8.26
CA THR A 84 -2.67 -6.16 7.39
C THR A 84 -2.70 -7.29 6.37
N ILE A 85 -2.42 -6.97 5.11
CA ILE A 85 -2.31 -7.93 4.01
C ILE A 85 -0.87 -7.94 3.48
N GLU A 86 -0.42 -9.11 3.06
CA GLU A 86 0.86 -9.31 2.37
C GLU A 86 0.66 -9.04 0.88
N VAL A 87 1.54 -8.23 0.30
CA VAL A 87 1.42 -7.76 -1.08
C VAL A 87 2.75 -7.93 -1.78
N ALA A 88 2.73 -8.53 -2.97
CA ALA A 88 3.76 -8.35 -3.97
C ALA A 88 3.25 -7.37 -5.02
N MET A 89 4.10 -6.45 -5.44
CA MET A 89 3.77 -5.48 -6.48
C MET A 89 4.93 -5.39 -7.46
N ASN A 90 4.64 -5.43 -8.75
CA ASN A 90 5.64 -5.14 -9.78
C ASN A 90 6.26 -3.76 -9.50
N CYS A 91 7.59 -3.65 -9.58
CA CYS A 91 8.32 -2.43 -9.25
C CYS A 91 7.94 -1.21 -10.09
N THR A 92 7.53 -1.40 -11.34
CA THR A 92 6.97 -0.33 -12.18
C THR A 92 5.66 0.20 -11.58
N ALA A 93 4.78 -0.70 -11.13
CA ALA A 93 3.52 -0.32 -10.47
C ALA A 93 3.77 0.31 -9.09
N ALA A 94 4.72 -0.21 -8.30
CA ALA A 94 5.10 0.37 -7.02
C ALA A 94 5.59 1.82 -7.17
N LYS A 95 6.39 2.10 -8.21
CA LYS A 95 6.84 3.46 -8.51
C LYS A 95 5.69 4.39 -8.90
N GLN A 96 4.74 3.91 -9.69
CA GLN A 96 3.62 4.73 -10.16
C GLN A 96 2.56 4.99 -9.07
N LEU A 97 2.26 3.97 -8.26
CA LEU A 97 1.15 4.01 -7.31
C LEU A 97 1.57 4.46 -5.92
N LEU A 98 2.79 4.11 -5.50
CA LEU A 98 3.29 4.35 -4.14
C LEU A 98 4.50 5.30 -4.12
N ASN A 99 5.03 5.68 -5.30
CA ASN A 99 6.27 6.45 -5.44
C ASN A 99 7.49 5.80 -4.76
N VAL A 100 7.48 4.47 -4.63
CA VAL A 100 8.60 3.69 -4.08
C VAL A 100 9.47 3.16 -5.22
N SER A 101 10.79 3.27 -5.09
CA SER A 101 11.73 2.63 -6.01
C SER A 101 12.13 1.26 -5.50
N CYS A 102 11.98 0.25 -6.36
CA CYS A 102 12.92 -0.85 -6.40
C CYS A 102 14.13 -0.43 -7.25
#